data_AF-A0A538FBD7-F1
#
_entry.id   AF-A0A538FBD7-F1
#
_cell.length_a   1.000
_cell.length_b   1.000
_cell.length_c   1.000
_cell.angle_alpha   90.00
_cell.angle_beta   90.00
_cell.angle_gamma   90.00
#
_symmetry.space_group_name_H-M   'P 1'
#
loop_
_entity.id
_entity.type
_entity.pdbx_description
1 polymer ?
#
loop_
_entity_poly.entity_id
_entity_poly.type
_entity_poly.pdbx_seq_one_letter_code
_entity_poly.pdbx_strand_id
1 'polypeptide(L)'
;MLVADLGASSTSALAAGVLFAFASIAWPFAHISFDVTPTSLFLLLAFWCVTRIRRARNNVAWALAGGLSAGWAIMMRIDSAFPVIPITAAALYLAWTGRHRWHRAAGVVVAWMLPLVFAVAVYWWYNWLRFGSIFNSGHNGDPNTQMNGSLLGGLAGQLVSPGRGLIVFSPLVLLALLGWRRLWRIDPHVTLAAATAIIGALLVHARLANWSGEDTWGPRYLVPVAGLALVPLGHALDLLRQVPRQGLRASAGLLVAVAIGVQVVGASTAYYEAKVDDVVSSGNVTFHSLYWTPAHAQLYVDARDLYRGLSGDPPYLTVDRGGRAPAVEAPVDWWWANNLAAHRYEPLALITVPLCLLLAVASSVVLRRRWWNDGSLFSSPGPVRGRRSEPSA
;
A
#
# COMPACT_ATOMS: atom_id res chain seq x y z
N MET A 1 -13.60 2.54 -3.62
CA MET A 1 -14.08 3.47 -4.68
C MET A 1 -13.10 3.61 -5.84
N LEU A 2 -11.83 3.93 -5.59
CA LEU A 2 -10.76 4.02 -6.60
C LEU A 2 -10.81 2.90 -7.66
N VAL A 3 -10.81 1.64 -7.22
CA VAL A 3 -10.83 0.46 -8.11
C VAL A 3 -12.11 0.39 -8.98
N ALA A 4 -13.26 0.78 -8.43
CA ALA A 4 -14.51 0.84 -9.19
C ALA A 4 -14.49 1.98 -10.23
N ASP A 5 -13.94 3.15 -9.87
CA ASP A 5 -13.75 4.24 -10.83
C ASP A 5 -12.86 3.78 -11.99
N LEU A 6 -11.85 2.95 -11.74
CA LEU A 6 -10.99 2.40 -12.79
C LEU A 6 -11.65 1.31 -13.66
N GLY A 7 -12.95 1.04 -13.48
CA GLY A 7 -13.74 0.19 -14.37
C GLY A 7 -13.79 -1.28 -13.97
N ALA A 8 -13.42 -1.61 -12.72
CA ALA A 8 -13.73 -2.92 -12.15
C ALA A 8 -15.20 -3.00 -11.72
N SER A 9 -15.79 -4.20 -11.74
CA SER A 9 -17.16 -4.39 -11.23
C SER A 9 -17.27 -3.99 -9.75
N SER A 10 -18.44 -3.50 -9.31
CA SER A 10 -18.66 -3.11 -7.90
C SER A 10 -18.30 -4.24 -6.92
N THR A 11 -18.64 -5.49 -7.25
CA THR A 11 -18.33 -6.66 -6.43
C THR A 11 -16.83 -6.94 -6.36
N SER A 12 -16.09 -6.75 -7.46
CA SER A 12 -14.63 -6.89 -7.45
C SER A 12 -13.94 -5.72 -6.75
N ALA A 13 -14.48 -4.51 -6.86
CA ALA A 13 -13.96 -3.35 -6.17
C ALA A 13 -14.14 -3.45 -4.65
N LEU A 14 -15.28 -3.97 -4.19
CA LEU A 14 -15.51 -4.26 -2.77
C LEU A 14 -14.56 -5.37 -2.29
N ALA A 15 -14.49 -6.48 -3.01
CA ALA A 15 -13.59 -7.58 -2.68
C ALA A 15 -12.13 -7.14 -2.64
N ALA A 16 -11.67 -6.32 -3.60
CA ALA A 16 -10.32 -5.78 -3.61
C ALA A 16 -10.04 -4.89 -2.38
N GLY A 17 -11.01 -4.10 -1.93
CA GLY A 17 -10.88 -3.31 -0.69
C GLY A 17 -10.76 -4.17 0.56
N VAL A 18 -11.57 -5.23 0.67
CA VAL A 18 -11.51 -6.19 1.79
C VAL A 18 -10.18 -6.96 1.77
N LEU A 19 -9.76 -7.44 0.60
CA LEU A 19 -8.49 -8.15 0.45
C LEU A 19 -7.28 -7.24 0.69
N PHE A 20 -7.34 -5.96 0.32
CA PHE A 20 -6.32 -5.00 0.71
C PHE A 20 -6.24 -4.88 2.25
N ALA A 21 -7.38 -4.80 2.93
CA ALA A 21 -7.40 -4.64 4.38
C ALA A 21 -6.94 -5.88 5.17
N PHE A 22 -7.20 -7.10 4.69
CA PHE A 22 -6.97 -8.33 5.48
C PHE A 22 -6.01 -9.34 4.84
N ALA A 23 -5.67 -9.18 3.56
CA ALA A 23 -4.80 -10.10 2.83
C ALA A 23 -3.56 -9.39 2.25
N SER A 24 -3.25 -8.18 2.73
CA SER A 24 -2.04 -7.46 2.35
C SER A 24 -1.28 -6.96 3.57
N ILE A 25 -0.02 -6.61 3.35
CA ILE A 25 0.91 -6.05 4.35
C ILE A 25 0.36 -4.81 5.09
N ALA A 26 -0.72 -4.18 4.61
CA ALA A 26 -1.38 -3.10 5.31
C ALA A 26 -1.93 -3.51 6.69
N TRP A 27 -2.30 -4.78 6.90
CA TRP A 27 -2.93 -5.22 8.16
C TRP A 27 -1.97 -5.17 9.36
N PRO A 28 -0.78 -5.81 9.33
CA PRO A 28 0.17 -5.69 10.44
C PRO A 28 0.55 -4.24 10.74
N PHE A 29 0.79 -3.43 9.70
CA PHE A 29 1.12 -2.00 9.86
C PHE A 29 -0.05 -1.11 10.30
N ALA A 30 -1.25 -1.65 10.48
CA ALA A 30 -2.38 -0.90 11.05
C ALA A 30 -2.23 -0.67 12.56
N HIS A 31 -1.46 -1.50 13.27
CA HIS A 31 -1.19 -1.33 14.70
C HIS A 31 0.23 -0.90 15.02
N ILE A 32 1.18 -1.10 14.09
CA ILE A 32 2.55 -0.66 14.29
C ILE A 32 2.61 0.84 13.99
N SER A 33 2.98 1.64 14.99
CA SER A 33 3.09 3.10 14.92
C SER A 33 4.23 3.56 14.00
N PHE A 34 4.03 3.41 12.69
CA PHE A 34 4.91 3.94 11.65
C PHE A 34 4.23 4.99 10.79
N ASP A 35 5.05 5.87 10.26
CA ASP A 35 4.75 6.84 9.22
C ASP A 35 4.32 6.21 7.87
N VAL A 36 4.56 4.91 7.64
CA VAL A 36 4.27 4.24 6.36
C VAL A 36 2.77 4.09 6.07
N THR A 37 1.95 3.86 7.08
CA THR A 37 0.49 3.70 6.96
C THR A 37 -0.21 5.00 6.55
N PRO A 38 0.00 6.14 7.24
CA PRO A 38 -0.54 7.42 6.78
C PRO A 38 0.04 7.84 5.42
N THR A 39 1.32 7.55 5.14
CA THR A 39 1.91 7.80 3.82
C THR A 39 1.18 7.02 2.71
N SER A 40 0.89 5.74 2.94
CA SER A 40 0.14 4.89 2.00
C SER A 40 -1.25 5.45 1.70
N LEU A 41 -1.98 5.91 2.73
CA LEU A 41 -3.27 6.56 2.58
C LEU A 41 -3.16 7.81 1.69
N PHE A 42 -2.24 8.71 1.99
CA PHE A 42 -2.08 9.96 1.24
C PHE A 42 -1.63 9.72 -0.21
N LEU A 43 -0.78 8.72 -0.47
CA LEU A 43 -0.43 8.33 -1.83
C LEU A 43 -1.63 7.78 -2.60
N LEU A 44 -2.46 6.93 -1.98
CA LEU A 44 -3.68 6.40 -2.60
C LEU A 44 -4.72 7.50 -2.86
N LEU A 45 -4.86 8.47 -1.95
CA LEU A 45 -5.75 9.62 -2.13
C LEU A 45 -5.27 10.53 -3.26
N ALA A 46 -3.97 10.85 -3.30
CA ALA A 46 -3.37 11.61 -4.39
C ALA A 46 -3.59 10.90 -5.73
N PHE A 47 -3.29 9.61 -5.79
CA PHE A 47 -3.50 8.77 -6.97
C PHE A 47 -4.97 8.71 -7.38
N TRP A 48 -5.91 8.57 -6.43
CA TRP A 48 -7.33 8.59 -6.74
C TRP A 48 -7.76 9.93 -7.32
N CYS A 49 -7.28 11.05 -6.78
CA CYS A 49 -7.54 12.38 -7.30
C CYS A 49 -7.09 12.52 -8.77
N VAL A 50 -5.95 11.93 -9.16
CA VAL A 50 -5.50 11.90 -10.58
C VAL A 50 -6.58 11.33 -11.50
N THR A 51 -7.20 10.21 -11.12
CA THR A 51 -8.26 9.56 -11.92
C THR A 51 -9.51 10.42 -12.09
N ARG A 52 -9.71 11.42 -11.21
CA ARG A 52 -10.87 12.32 -11.20
C ARG A 52 -10.64 13.57 -12.04
N ILE A 53 -9.39 13.93 -12.38
CA ILE A 53 -9.05 15.17 -13.10
C ILE A 53 -9.79 15.30 -14.43
N ARG A 54 -9.92 14.21 -15.19
CA ARG A 54 -10.62 14.18 -16.49
C ARG A 54 -12.13 13.96 -16.38
N ARG A 55 -12.60 13.35 -15.28
CA ARG A 55 -13.96 12.78 -15.16
C ARG A 55 -14.90 13.64 -14.31
N ALA A 56 -14.36 14.38 -13.35
CA ALA A 56 -15.16 15.16 -12.42
C ALA A 56 -15.53 16.53 -13.01
N ARG A 57 -16.77 16.98 -12.75
CA ARG A 57 -17.22 18.33 -13.11
C ARG A 57 -16.40 19.41 -12.37
N ASN A 58 -16.17 19.22 -11.07
CA ASN A 58 -15.34 20.11 -10.26
C ASN A 58 -13.91 19.54 -10.10
N ASN A 59 -13.15 19.50 -11.19
CA ASN A 59 -11.84 18.89 -11.15
C ASN A 59 -10.75 19.73 -10.46
N VAL A 60 -10.95 21.04 -10.29
CA VAL A 60 -10.04 21.90 -9.51
C VAL A 60 -10.07 21.51 -8.03
N ALA A 61 -11.24 21.20 -7.47
CA ALA A 61 -11.33 20.68 -6.11
C ALA A 61 -10.63 19.33 -5.94
N TRP A 62 -10.76 18.42 -6.91
CA TRP A 62 -10.02 17.16 -6.92
C TRP A 62 -8.51 17.37 -7.05
N ALA A 63 -8.09 18.36 -7.84
CA ALA A 63 -6.68 18.71 -7.97
C ALA A 63 -6.11 19.28 -6.66
N LEU A 64 -6.87 20.14 -5.98
CA LEU A 64 -6.52 20.66 -4.66
C LEU A 64 -6.39 19.54 -3.62
N ALA A 65 -7.39 18.64 -3.54
CA ALA A 65 -7.35 17.49 -2.66
C ALA A 65 -6.16 16.56 -2.98
N GLY A 66 -5.86 16.37 -4.27
CA GLY A 66 -4.73 15.56 -4.74
C GLY A 66 -3.38 16.17 -4.37
N GLY A 67 -3.22 17.48 -4.57
CA GLY A 67 -2.01 18.22 -4.19
C GLY A 67 -1.80 18.27 -2.67
N LEU A 68 -2.88 18.47 -1.90
CA LEU A 68 -2.84 18.37 -0.43
C LEU A 68 -2.41 16.97 0.01
N SER A 69 -3.00 15.92 -0.57
CA SER A 69 -2.65 14.53 -0.25
C SER A 69 -1.19 14.23 -0.61
N ALA A 70 -0.73 14.66 -1.80
CA ALA A 70 0.66 14.50 -2.22
C ALA A 70 1.64 15.24 -1.28
N GLY A 71 1.29 16.46 -0.86
CA GLY A 71 2.07 17.22 0.12
C GLY A 71 2.15 16.54 1.48
N TRP A 72 1.02 16.04 1.99
CA TRP A 72 0.98 15.29 3.24
C TRP A 72 1.77 13.98 3.19
N ALA A 73 1.78 13.27 2.06
CA ALA A 73 2.65 12.11 1.89
C ALA A 73 4.13 12.49 2.12
N ILE A 74 4.60 13.58 1.50
CA ILE A 74 5.98 14.08 1.67
C ILE A 74 6.26 14.50 3.12
N MET A 75 5.32 15.16 3.77
CA MET A 75 5.48 15.57 5.16
C MET A 75 5.55 14.39 6.13
N MET A 76 4.81 13.31 5.86
CA MET A 76 4.92 12.07 6.64
C MET A 76 6.26 11.39 6.40
N ARG A 77 6.67 11.28 5.12
CA ARG A 77 7.96 10.70 4.74
C ARG A 77 8.52 11.38 3.50
N ILE A 78 9.74 11.90 3.61
CA ILE A 78 10.42 12.56 2.51
C ILE A 78 10.69 11.63 1.32
N ASP A 79 10.92 10.33 1.58
CA ASP A 79 11.12 9.32 0.54
C ASP A 79 9.86 9.08 -0.32
N SER A 80 8.68 9.48 0.15
CA SER A 80 7.46 9.45 -0.66
C SER A 80 7.48 10.48 -1.80
N ALA A 81 8.46 11.40 -1.83
CA ALA A 81 8.71 12.25 -3.00
C ALA A 81 8.88 11.42 -4.28
N PHE A 82 9.53 10.25 -4.20
CA PHE A 82 9.74 9.37 -5.35
C PHE A 82 8.45 8.87 -6.00
N PRO A 83 7.47 8.32 -5.24
CA PRO A 83 6.15 8.02 -5.80
C PRO A 83 5.28 9.25 -6.07
N VAL A 84 5.44 10.37 -5.36
CA VAL A 84 4.67 11.61 -5.60
C VAL A 84 5.02 12.26 -6.96
N ILE A 85 6.28 12.18 -7.40
CA ILE A 85 6.72 12.73 -8.70
C ILE A 85 5.89 12.17 -9.88
N PRO A 86 5.81 10.85 -10.13
CA PRO A 86 5.04 10.31 -11.24
C PRO A 86 3.53 10.51 -11.08
N ILE A 87 3.00 10.50 -9.85
CA ILE A 87 1.59 10.81 -9.58
C ILE A 87 1.29 12.27 -9.99
N THR A 88 2.14 13.21 -9.59
CA THR A 88 2.04 14.62 -9.95
C THR A 88 2.22 14.82 -11.44
N ALA A 89 3.22 14.18 -12.07
CA ALA A 89 3.43 14.26 -13.51
C ALA A 89 2.18 13.80 -14.29
N ALA A 90 1.54 12.71 -13.86
CA ALA A 90 0.28 12.26 -14.44
C ALA A 90 -0.85 13.27 -14.23
N ALA A 91 -0.96 13.88 -13.05
CA ALA A 91 -1.95 14.92 -12.77
C ALA A 91 -1.81 16.11 -13.73
N LEU A 92 -0.59 16.63 -13.88
CA LEU A 92 -0.28 17.77 -14.75
C LEU A 92 -0.49 17.42 -16.23
N TYR A 93 -0.04 16.24 -16.65
CA TYR A 93 -0.23 15.75 -18.01
C TYR A 93 -1.71 15.61 -18.38
N LEU A 94 -2.53 15.04 -17.50
CA LEU A 94 -3.98 14.90 -17.73
C LEU A 94 -4.70 16.25 -17.67
N ALA A 95 -4.22 17.20 -16.87
CA ALA A 95 -4.73 18.56 -16.84
C ALA A 95 -4.48 19.29 -18.18
N TRP A 96 -3.29 19.10 -18.75
CA TRP A 96 -2.89 19.69 -20.02
C TRP A 96 -3.62 19.07 -21.22
N THR A 97 -3.62 17.74 -21.34
CA THR A 97 -4.26 17.02 -22.46
C THR A 97 -5.79 17.03 -22.43
N GLY A 98 -6.39 17.14 -21.24
CA GLY A 98 -7.85 17.09 -21.08
C GLY A 98 -8.58 18.41 -21.38
N ARG A 99 -7.88 19.49 -21.73
CA ARG A 99 -8.45 20.85 -21.74
C ARG A 99 -7.99 21.67 -22.96
N HIS A 100 -8.91 21.93 -23.89
CA HIS A 100 -8.67 22.88 -25.00
C HIS A 100 -8.51 24.35 -24.56
N ARG A 101 -8.80 24.66 -23.29
CA ARG A 101 -8.71 26.02 -22.74
C ARG A 101 -7.63 26.10 -21.67
N TRP A 102 -6.55 26.82 -21.96
CA TRP A 102 -5.35 26.91 -21.10
C TRP A 102 -5.66 27.38 -19.67
N HIS A 103 -6.57 28.33 -19.46
CA HIS A 103 -6.90 28.85 -18.12
C HIS A 103 -7.50 27.78 -17.20
N ARG A 104 -8.26 26.82 -17.75
CA ARG A 104 -8.81 25.71 -16.97
C ARG A 104 -7.76 24.64 -16.67
N ALA A 105 -6.74 24.49 -17.51
CA ALA A 105 -5.58 23.65 -17.20
C ALA A 105 -4.74 24.32 -16.11
N ALA A 106 -4.48 25.63 -16.23
CA ALA A 106 -3.75 26.42 -15.23
C ALA A 106 -4.40 26.33 -13.84
N GLY A 107 -5.73 26.45 -13.72
CA GLY A 107 -6.43 26.29 -12.44
C GLY A 107 -6.22 24.92 -11.77
N VAL A 108 -6.15 23.84 -12.56
CA VAL A 108 -5.86 22.49 -12.05
C VAL A 108 -4.39 22.37 -11.63
N VAL A 109 -3.47 22.88 -12.44
CA VAL A 109 -2.03 22.89 -12.15
C VAL A 109 -1.76 23.67 -10.85
N VAL A 110 -2.30 24.88 -10.72
CA VAL A 110 -2.14 25.70 -9.51
C VAL A 110 -2.75 25.00 -8.31
N ALA A 111 -3.97 24.46 -8.43
CA ALA A 111 -4.63 23.75 -7.34
C ALA A 111 -3.84 22.53 -6.86
N TRP A 112 -3.18 21.78 -7.76
CA TRP A 112 -2.32 20.67 -7.38
C TRP A 112 -0.98 21.12 -6.80
N MET A 113 -0.30 22.05 -7.47
CA MET A 113 1.07 22.43 -7.15
C MET A 113 1.17 23.32 -5.91
N LEU A 114 0.21 24.22 -5.68
CA LEU A 114 0.27 25.16 -4.55
C LEU A 114 0.38 24.46 -3.18
N PRO A 115 -0.52 23.53 -2.80
CA PRO A 115 -0.39 22.81 -1.52
C PRO A 115 0.84 21.90 -1.47
N LEU A 116 1.23 21.29 -2.59
CA LEU A 116 2.41 20.43 -2.67
C LEU A 116 3.70 21.22 -2.42
N VAL A 117 3.88 22.35 -3.11
CA VAL A 117 5.04 23.24 -2.95
C VAL A 117 5.06 23.82 -1.54
N PHE A 118 3.89 24.20 -1.00
CA PHE A 118 3.79 24.65 0.39
C PHE A 118 4.26 23.59 1.38
N ALA A 119 3.83 22.32 1.22
CA ALA A 119 4.27 21.22 2.08
C ALA A 119 5.79 20.97 2.00
N VAL A 120 6.36 21.02 0.80
CA VAL A 120 7.83 20.90 0.61
C VAL A 120 8.57 22.07 1.26
N ALA A 121 8.05 23.29 1.13
CA ALA A 121 8.64 24.47 1.77
C ALA A 121 8.60 24.36 3.30
N VAL A 122 7.49 23.90 3.87
CA VAL A 122 7.35 23.63 5.31
C VAL A 122 8.35 22.57 5.76
N TYR A 123 8.53 21.49 5.00
CA TYR A 123 9.51 20.45 5.30
C TYR A 123 10.94 21.00 5.34
N TRP A 124 11.36 21.76 4.33
CA TRP A 124 12.70 22.37 4.31
C TRP A 124 12.89 23.42 5.40
N TRP A 125 11.88 24.23 5.67
CA TRP A 125 11.89 25.19 6.78
C TRP A 125 12.06 24.47 8.13
N TYR A 126 11.34 23.37 8.33
CA TYR A 126 11.47 22.53 9.52
C TYR A 126 12.87 21.93 9.67
N ASN A 127 13.48 21.45 8.57
CA ASN A 127 14.86 20.95 8.58
C ASN A 127 15.86 22.06 8.92
N TRP A 128 15.69 23.27 8.36
CA TRP A 128 16.55 24.41 8.68
C TRP A 128 16.49 24.77 10.16
N LEU A 129 15.28 24.80 10.76
CA LEU A 129 15.11 25.06 12.18
C LEU A 129 15.77 24.01 13.07
N ARG A 130 15.74 22.73 12.68
CA ARG A 130 16.30 21.63 13.49
C ARG A 130 17.80 21.43 13.33
N PHE A 131 18.29 21.59 12.10
CA PHE A 131 19.61 21.14 11.71
C PHE A 131 20.50 22.24 11.14
N GLY A 132 20.01 23.49 11.09
CA GLY A 132 20.74 24.64 10.52
C GLY A 132 20.88 24.59 8.99
N SER A 133 20.32 23.58 8.32
CA SER A 133 20.41 23.40 6.87
C SER A 133 19.13 22.76 6.33
N ILE A 134 18.61 23.28 5.23
CA ILE A 134 17.43 22.73 4.53
C ILE A 134 17.68 21.34 3.95
N PHE A 135 18.94 21.00 3.67
CA PHE A 135 19.35 19.71 3.09
C PHE A 135 19.77 18.68 4.13
N ASN A 136 19.71 19.03 5.42
CA ASN A 136 19.95 18.07 6.49
C ASN A 136 18.61 17.50 6.95
N SER A 137 18.37 16.23 6.65
CA SER A 137 17.16 15.50 7.04
C SER A 137 17.30 14.79 8.39
N GLY A 138 18.41 15.02 9.12
CA GLY A 138 18.78 14.30 10.33
C GLY A 138 19.43 12.93 10.07
N HIS A 139 19.49 12.49 8.82
CA HIS A 139 20.01 11.17 8.43
C HIS A 139 21.34 11.26 7.66
N ASN A 140 21.85 12.46 7.38
CA ASN A 140 23.02 12.65 6.51
C ASN A 140 24.30 11.95 7.01
N GLY A 141 24.41 11.69 8.32
CA GLY A 141 25.53 10.97 8.93
C GLY A 141 25.24 9.49 9.24
N ASP A 142 24.03 8.99 8.98
CA ASP A 142 23.64 7.62 9.30
C ASP A 142 24.14 6.64 8.22
N PRO A 143 25.05 5.70 8.55
CA PRO A 143 25.54 4.69 7.62
C PRO A 143 24.41 3.89 6.94
N ASN A 144 23.27 3.69 7.63
CA ASN A 144 22.15 2.90 7.13
C ASN A 144 21.38 3.58 5.99
N THR A 145 21.46 4.91 5.89
CA THR A 145 20.73 5.68 4.87
C THR A 145 21.58 6.06 3.66
N GLN A 146 22.84 5.61 3.63
CA GLN A 146 23.72 5.84 2.48
C GLN A 146 23.22 5.08 1.25
N MET A 147 23.30 5.72 0.08
CA MET A 147 22.94 5.10 -1.22
C MET A 147 24.09 4.29 -1.81
N ASN A 148 24.69 3.41 -1.00
CA ASN A 148 25.84 2.57 -1.37
C ASN A 148 25.56 1.06 -1.30
N GLY A 149 24.35 0.63 -0.96
CA GLY A 149 23.95 -0.79 -0.90
C GLY A 149 23.86 -1.50 -2.26
N SER A 150 24.06 -2.81 -2.31
CA SER A 150 23.98 -3.57 -3.56
C SER A 150 22.57 -3.47 -4.17
N LEU A 151 22.44 -2.84 -5.35
CA LEU A 151 21.14 -2.67 -6.01
C LEU A 151 20.45 -4.01 -6.28
N LEU A 152 21.19 -4.99 -6.81
CA LEU A 152 20.64 -6.32 -7.08
C LEU A 152 20.28 -7.04 -5.78
N GLY A 153 21.12 -6.89 -4.74
CA GLY A 153 20.87 -7.45 -3.41
C GLY A 153 19.60 -6.87 -2.78
N GLY A 154 19.42 -5.56 -2.83
CA GLY A 154 18.23 -4.88 -2.33
C GLY A 154 16.97 -5.16 -3.13
N LEU A 155 17.07 -5.29 -4.47
CA LEU A 155 15.94 -5.68 -5.31
C LEU A 155 15.48 -7.11 -4.99
N ALA A 156 16.42 -8.06 -4.96
CA ALA A 156 16.12 -9.44 -4.61
C ALA A 156 15.60 -9.52 -3.16
N GLY A 157 16.21 -8.76 -2.27
CA GLY A 157 15.83 -8.62 -0.87
C GLY A 157 14.40 -8.14 -0.67
N GLN A 158 14.01 -7.04 -1.30
CA GLN A 158 12.67 -6.48 -1.13
C GLN A 158 11.57 -7.22 -1.89
N LEU A 159 11.90 -8.04 -2.90
CA LEU A 159 10.90 -8.75 -3.70
C LEU A 159 10.70 -10.21 -3.28
N VAL A 160 11.80 -10.96 -3.12
CA VAL A 160 11.77 -12.44 -3.05
C VAL A 160 12.44 -13.03 -1.83
N SER A 161 13.15 -12.25 -1.01
CA SER A 161 13.77 -12.74 0.23
C SER A 161 12.74 -13.47 1.11
N PRO A 162 13.07 -14.64 1.66
CA PRO A 162 12.25 -15.31 2.67
C PRO A 162 11.94 -14.43 3.88
N GLY A 163 12.92 -13.63 4.33
CA GLY A 163 12.78 -12.79 5.53
C GLY A 163 12.22 -11.39 5.29
N ARG A 164 12.27 -10.88 4.04
CA ARG A 164 11.90 -9.48 3.74
C ARG A 164 11.16 -9.27 2.41
N GLY A 165 10.89 -10.30 1.63
CA GLY A 165 10.37 -10.16 0.28
C GLY A 165 8.88 -9.82 0.21
N LEU A 166 8.49 -8.85 -0.62
CA LEU A 166 7.10 -8.43 -0.82
C LEU A 166 6.20 -9.60 -1.23
N ILE A 167 6.72 -10.54 -2.03
CA ILE A 167 5.95 -11.71 -2.47
C ILE A 167 5.66 -12.66 -1.29
N VAL A 168 6.56 -12.75 -0.31
CA VAL A 168 6.39 -13.58 0.88
C VAL A 168 5.43 -12.92 1.86
N PHE A 169 5.62 -11.62 2.12
CA PHE A 169 4.87 -10.87 3.13
C PHE A 169 3.54 -10.28 2.63
N SER A 170 3.34 -10.19 1.31
CA SER A 170 2.10 -9.75 0.68
C SER A 170 1.82 -10.55 -0.60
N PRO A 171 1.59 -11.88 -0.53
CA PRO A 171 1.43 -12.74 -1.71
C PRO A 171 0.30 -12.30 -2.66
N LEU A 172 -0.67 -11.55 -2.13
CA LEU A 172 -1.78 -10.96 -2.89
C LEU A 172 -1.30 -10.11 -4.07
N VAL A 173 -0.10 -9.54 -4.03
CA VAL A 173 0.47 -8.79 -5.16
C VAL A 173 0.57 -9.65 -6.43
N LEU A 174 0.82 -10.97 -6.30
CA LEU A 174 0.86 -11.89 -7.43
C LEU A 174 -0.50 -11.99 -8.14
N LEU A 175 -1.59 -11.93 -7.38
CA LEU A 175 -2.93 -11.92 -7.95
C LEU A 175 -3.22 -10.60 -8.67
N ALA A 176 -2.77 -9.48 -8.08
CA ALA A 176 -2.95 -8.16 -8.67
C ALA A 176 -2.20 -8.01 -10.01
N LEU A 177 -1.06 -8.70 -10.21
CA LEU A 177 -0.32 -8.73 -11.48
C LEU A 177 -1.21 -9.05 -12.69
N LEU A 178 -2.20 -9.92 -12.54
CA LEU A 178 -3.13 -10.30 -13.62
C LEU A 178 -3.99 -9.14 -14.10
N GLY A 179 -4.25 -8.14 -13.25
CA GLY A 179 -5.09 -7.00 -13.56
C GLY A 179 -4.38 -5.85 -14.28
N TRP A 180 -3.04 -5.82 -14.26
CA TRP A 180 -2.26 -4.70 -14.82
C TRP A 180 -2.46 -4.51 -16.32
N ARG A 181 -2.50 -5.59 -17.10
CA ARG A 181 -2.77 -5.52 -18.54
C ARG A 181 -4.13 -4.92 -18.85
N ARG A 182 -5.14 -5.21 -18.02
CA ARG A 182 -6.48 -4.64 -18.18
C ARG A 182 -6.50 -3.17 -17.78
N LEU A 183 -5.84 -2.80 -16.68
CA LEU A 183 -5.70 -1.40 -16.27
C LEU A 183 -5.00 -0.56 -17.36
N TRP A 184 -3.92 -1.08 -17.96
CA TRP A 184 -3.21 -0.43 -19.06
C TRP A 184 -4.10 -0.13 -20.27
N ARG A 185 -5.01 -1.06 -20.61
CA ARG A 185 -5.96 -0.89 -21.71
C ARG A 185 -7.06 0.12 -21.40
N ILE A 186 -7.37 0.34 -20.12
CA ILE A 186 -8.40 1.28 -19.69
C ILE A 186 -7.82 2.70 -19.59
N ASP A 187 -6.68 2.84 -18.90
CA ASP A 187 -6.01 4.12 -18.71
C ASP A 187 -4.48 3.92 -18.60
N PRO A 188 -3.73 4.03 -19.71
CA PRO A 188 -2.29 3.78 -19.71
C PRO A 188 -1.54 4.84 -18.90
N HIS A 189 -2.04 6.08 -18.79
CA HIS A 189 -1.37 7.15 -18.05
C HIS A 189 -1.46 6.92 -16.54
N VAL A 190 -2.64 6.54 -16.05
CA VAL A 190 -2.83 6.16 -14.65
C VAL A 190 -2.02 4.88 -14.32
N THR A 191 -1.99 3.92 -15.23
CA THR A 191 -1.18 2.70 -15.07
C THR A 191 0.31 3.02 -14.99
N LEU A 192 0.81 3.87 -15.89
CA LEU A 192 2.20 4.28 -15.92
C LEU A 192 2.57 5.03 -14.63
N ALA A 193 1.69 5.91 -14.14
CA ALA A 193 1.90 6.62 -12.87
C ALA A 193 2.05 5.65 -11.69
N ALA A 194 1.16 4.66 -11.58
CA ALA A 194 1.26 3.64 -10.53
C ALA A 194 2.53 2.80 -10.66
N ALA A 195 2.83 2.30 -11.87
CA ALA A 195 4.00 1.46 -12.12
C ALA A 195 5.31 2.21 -11.81
N THR A 196 5.44 3.44 -12.29
CA THR A 196 6.64 4.27 -12.06
C THR A 196 6.76 4.69 -10.60
N ALA A 197 5.66 4.95 -9.90
CA ALA A 197 5.68 5.20 -8.45
C ALA A 197 6.22 4.00 -7.66
N ILE A 198 5.75 2.79 -7.97
CA ILE A 198 6.19 1.54 -7.34
C ILE A 198 7.65 1.24 -7.68
N ILE A 199 8.02 1.33 -8.95
CA ILE A 199 9.39 1.05 -9.42
C ILE A 199 10.36 2.08 -8.86
N GLY A 200 10.00 3.37 -8.83
CA GLY A 200 10.82 4.43 -8.26
C GLY A 200 11.08 4.20 -6.77
N ALA A 201 10.03 3.89 -5.99
CA ALA A 201 10.18 3.53 -4.59
C ALA A 201 11.09 2.30 -4.44
N LEU A 202 10.87 1.24 -5.21
CA LEU A 202 11.68 0.03 -5.15
C LEU A 202 13.16 0.28 -5.45
N LEU A 203 13.47 1.00 -6.54
CA LEU A 203 14.86 1.24 -6.97
C LEU A 203 15.64 2.08 -5.96
N VAL A 204 15.00 3.11 -5.40
CA VAL A 204 15.63 3.96 -4.38
C VAL A 204 15.95 3.16 -3.13
N HIS A 205 14.96 2.44 -2.59
CA HIS A 205 15.14 1.72 -1.34
C HIS A 205 16.03 0.48 -1.50
N ALA A 206 16.06 -0.14 -2.70
CA ALA A 206 17.00 -1.21 -2.99
C ALA A 206 18.48 -0.75 -3.00
N ARG A 207 18.73 0.55 -3.19
CA ARG A 207 20.07 1.13 -3.21
C ARG A 207 20.54 1.62 -1.82
N LEU A 208 19.65 1.67 -0.83
CA LEU A 208 20.02 2.00 0.55
C LEU A 208 20.95 0.94 1.14
N ALA A 209 21.89 1.36 1.98
CA ALA A 209 22.77 0.46 2.73
C ALA A 209 21.93 -0.52 3.56
N ASN A 210 20.96 -0.01 4.33
CA ASN A 210 19.94 -0.80 5.00
C ASN A 210 18.70 -0.94 4.09
N TRP A 211 18.84 -1.67 2.98
CA TRP A 211 17.70 -1.93 2.08
C TRP A 211 16.59 -2.75 2.74
N SER A 212 16.91 -3.51 3.80
CA SER A 212 15.99 -4.42 4.51
C SER A 212 14.97 -3.67 5.36
N GLY A 213 15.28 -2.44 5.78
CA GLY A 213 14.40 -1.63 6.61
C GLY A 213 14.09 -2.35 7.92
N GLU A 214 15.17 -2.80 8.57
CA GLU A 214 15.24 -3.64 9.77
C GLU A 214 14.18 -3.32 10.85
N ASP A 215 14.05 -4.25 11.82
CA ASP A 215 13.20 -4.08 13.01
C ASP A 215 11.68 -4.05 12.79
N THR A 216 11.19 -4.35 11.59
CA THR A 216 9.75 -4.31 11.28
C THR A 216 9.23 -5.57 10.59
N TRP A 217 7.93 -5.64 10.26
CA TRP A 217 7.33 -6.73 9.48
C TRP A 217 7.59 -6.56 7.98
N GLY A 218 8.28 -7.52 7.35
CA GLY A 218 8.47 -7.55 5.89
C GLY A 218 9.26 -6.36 5.32
N PRO A 219 9.07 -5.99 4.04
CA PRO A 219 9.77 -4.89 3.38
C PRO A 219 9.07 -3.54 3.66
N ARG A 220 9.30 -2.96 4.85
CA ARG A 220 8.66 -1.71 5.29
C ARG A 220 8.65 -0.59 4.25
N TYR A 221 9.73 -0.43 3.49
CA TYR A 221 9.84 0.62 2.47
C TYR A 221 8.83 0.50 1.31
N LEU A 222 8.29 -0.70 1.05
CA LEU A 222 7.29 -0.90 0.01
C LEU A 222 5.85 -0.76 0.52
N VAL A 223 5.63 -0.68 1.83
CA VAL A 223 4.30 -0.52 2.44
C VAL A 223 3.57 0.74 1.93
N PRO A 224 4.23 1.92 1.79
CA PRO A 224 3.57 3.11 1.23
C PRO A 224 3.01 2.92 -0.18
N VAL A 225 3.65 2.09 -1.01
CA VAL A 225 3.23 1.84 -2.40
C VAL A 225 2.50 0.50 -2.59
N ALA A 226 2.36 -0.32 -1.53
CA ALA A 226 1.68 -1.61 -1.60
C ALA A 226 0.21 -1.47 -2.05
N GLY A 227 -0.47 -0.42 -1.59
CA GLY A 227 -1.82 -0.11 -2.05
C GLY A 227 -1.89 0.16 -3.57
N LEU A 228 -0.91 0.89 -4.11
CA LEU A 228 -0.82 1.15 -5.55
C LEU A 228 -0.59 -0.15 -6.33
N ALA A 229 0.24 -1.06 -5.81
CA ALA A 229 0.47 -2.37 -6.40
C ALA A 229 -0.80 -3.23 -6.46
N LEU A 230 -1.75 -3.00 -5.55
CA LEU A 230 -3.01 -3.74 -5.43
C LEU A 230 -4.19 -3.04 -6.12
N VAL A 231 -4.05 -1.83 -6.64
CA VAL A 231 -5.10 -1.15 -7.44
C VAL A 231 -5.70 -2.05 -8.55
N PRO A 232 -4.91 -2.77 -9.37
CA PRO A 232 -5.46 -3.62 -10.42
C PRO A 232 -6.11 -4.92 -9.91
N LEU A 233 -6.10 -5.21 -8.61
CA LEU A 233 -6.69 -6.42 -8.04
C LEU A 233 -8.16 -6.59 -8.42
N GLY A 234 -8.96 -5.51 -8.46
CA GLY A 234 -10.36 -5.60 -8.90
C GLY A 234 -10.51 -6.13 -10.33
N HIS A 235 -9.60 -5.74 -11.23
CA HIS A 235 -9.59 -6.27 -12.60
C HIS A 235 -9.13 -7.73 -12.65
N ALA A 236 -8.18 -8.13 -11.81
CA ALA A 236 -7.79 -9.53 -11.69
C ALA A 236 -8.97 -10.40 -11.23
N LEU A 237 -9.73 -9.94 -10.23
CA LEU A 237 -10.93 -10.64 -9.74
C LEU A 237 -12.03 -10.72 -10.80
N ASP A 238 -12.24 -9.66 -11.59
CA ASP A 238 -13.17 -9.70 -12.73
C ASP A 238 -12.77 -10.75 -13.77
N LEU A 239 -11.48 -10.82 -14.12
CA LEU A 239 -10.96 -11.81 -15.06
C LEU A 239 -11.16 -13.23 -14.51
N LEU A 240 -10.86 -13.48 -13.24
CA LEU A 240 -11.00 -14.81 -12.63
C LEU A 240 -12.44 -15.29 -12.55
N ARG A 241 -13.41 -14.39 -12.39
CA ARG A 241 -14.85 -14.73 -12.44
C ARG A 241 -15.32 -15.14 -13.82
N GLN A 242 -14.67 -14.65 -14.87
CA GLN A 242 -15.00 -14.93 -16.27
C GLN A 242 -14.33 -16.22 -16.78
N VAL A 243 -13.28 -16.70 -16.11
CA VAL A 243 -12.56 -17.92 -16.53
C VAL A 243 -13.34 -19.18 -16.09
N PRO A 244 -13.68 -20.09 -17.02
CA PRO A 244 -14.44 -21.31 -16.70
C PRO A 244 -13.60 -22.39 -15.98
N ARG A 245 -12.27 -22.21 -15.90
CA ARG A 245 -11.35 -23.18 -15.30
C ARG A 245 -11.42 -23.14 -13.77
N GLN A 246 -12.10 -24.12 -13.18
CA GLN A 246 -12.22 -24.27 -11.72
C GLN A 246 -10.87 -24.33 -11.02
N GLY A 247 -9.87 -25.01 -11.61
CA GLY A 247 -8.51 -25.10 -11.06
C GLY A 247 -7.86 -23.74 -10.84
N LEU A 248 -7.96 -22.81 -11.80
CA LEU A 248 -7.39 -21.46 -11.65
C LEU A 248 -8.06 -20.67 -10.53
N ARG A 249 -9.39 -20.82 -10.39
CA ARG A 249 -10.16 -20.19 -9.32
C ARG A 249 -9.79 -20.77 -7.95
N ALA A 250 -9.58 -22.08 -7.87
CA ALA A 250 -9.11 -22.76 -6.67
C ALA A 250 -7.69 -22.29 -6.29
N SER A 251 -6.77 -22.18 -7.25
CA SER A 251 -5.42 -21.65 -7.01
C SER A 251 -5.44 -20.19 -6.53
N ALA A 252 -6.30 -19.34 -7.12
CA ALA A 252 -6.47 -17.96 -6.67
C ALA A 252 -7.06 -17.90 -5.25
N GLY A 253 -8.03 -18.76 -4.93
CA GLY A 253 -8.60 -18.88 -3.59
C GLY A 253 -7.55 -19.34 -2.56
N LEU A 254 -6.72 -20.32 -2.92
CA LEU A 254 -5.60 -20.77 -2.09
C LEU A 254 -4.58 -19.66 -1.87
N LEU A 255 -4.21 -18.90 -2.91
CA LEU A 255 -3.30 -17.76 -2.78
C LEU A 255 -3.86 -16.69 -1.84
N VAL A 256 -5.17 -16.40 -1.91
CA VAL A 256 -5.84 -15.49 -0.97
C VAL A 256 -5.79 -16.04 0.45
N ALA A 257 -6.08 -17.34 0.64
CA ALA A 257 -6.01 -17.96 1.96
C ALA A 257 -4.59 -17.91 2.56
N VAL A 258 -3.56 -18.18 1.76
CA VAL A 258 -2.16 -18.03 2.14
C VAL A 258 -1.84 -16.58 2.51
N ALA A 259 -2.27 -15.61 1.68
CA ALA A 259 -2.03 -14.21 1.95
C ALA A 259 -2.68 -13.74 3.26
N ILE A 260 -3.89 -14.19 3.57
CA ILE A 260 -4.56 -13.94 4.86
C ILE A 260 -3.77 -14.60 5.99
N GLY A 261 -3.35 -15.86 5.84
CA GLY A 261 -2.55 -16.57 6.85
C GLY A 261 -1.26 -15.83 7.21
N VAL A 262 -0.55 -15.32 6.20
CA VAL A 262 0.64 -14.47 6.39
C VAL A 262 0.29 -13.22 7.21
N GLN A 263 -0.81 -12.53 6.90
CA GLN A 263 -1.20 -11.34 7.66
C GLN A 263 -1.66 -11.67 9.08
N VAL A 264 -2.33 -12.81 9.31
CA VAL A 264 -2.73 -13.26 10.65
C VAL A 264 -1.51 -13.45 11.52
N VAL A 265 -0.43 -14.05 11.01
CA VAL A 265 0.83 -14.17 11.74
C VAL A 265 1.34 -12.79 12.12
N GLY A 266 1.57 -11.90 11.15
CA GLY A 266 2.13 -10.57 11.42
C GLY A 266 1.23 -9.67 12.26
N ALA A 267 -0.09 -9.86 12.24
CA ALA A 267 -1.04 -9.08 13.01
C ALA A 267 -1.27 -9.60 14.44
N SER A 268 -0.76 -10.80 14.78
CA SER A 268 -1.00 -11.47 16.06
C SER A 268 0.27 -11.70 16.90
N THR A 269 1.42 -11.26 16.40
CA THR A 269 2.71 -11.38 17.08
C THR A 269 3.29 -10.02 17.39
N ALA A 270 3.92 -9.88 18.56
CA ALA A 270 4.56 -8.65 18.99
C ALA A 270 5.66 -8.20 18.02
N TYR A 271 5.96 -6.90 18.11
CA TYR A 271 6.90 -6.18 17.28
C TYR A 271 8.30 -6.81 17.25
N TYR A 272 8.85 -6.93 16.05
CA TYR A 272 10.02 -7.76 15.71
C TYR A 272 11.36 -7.30 16.33
N GLU A 273 11.47 -6.05 16.78
CA GLU A 273 12.70 -5.50 17.39
C GLU A 273 13.16 -6.31 18.63
N ALA A 274 12.22 -6.82 19.42
CA ALA A 274 12.54 -7.70 20.56
C ALA A 274 13.21 -9.03 20.16
N LYS A 275 13.07 -9.45 18.89
CA LYS A 275 13.51 -10.75 18.37
C LYS A 275 14.83 -10.68 17.59
N VAL A 276 15.13 -9.56 16.94
CA VAL A 276 16.40 -9.34 16.23
C VAL A 276 17.56 -9.28 17.22
N ASP A 277 17.36 -8.59 18.33
CA ASP A 277 18.36 -8.48 19.37
C ASP A 277 18.74 -9.84 19.96
N ASP A 278 17.80 -10.76 20.17
CA ASP A 278 18.05 -12.12 20.68
C ASP A 278 18.90 -12.97 19.71
N VAL A 279 18.60 -12.87 18.41
CA VAL A 279 19.23 -13.66 17.36
C VAL A 279 20.61 -13.12 16.96
N VAL A 280 20.80 -11.80 17.03
CA VAL A 280 22.09 -11.15 16.73
C VAL A 280 23.01 -11.12 17.96
N SER A 281 22.48 -10.90 19.17
CA SER A 281 23.30 -10.85 20.40
C SER A 281 23.80 -12.23 20.87
N SER A 282 23.12 -13.31 20.48
CA SER A 282 23.59 -14.68 20.73
C SER A 282 24.77 -15.11 19.83
N GLY A 283 25.22 -14.26 18.91
CA GLY A 283 26.43 -14.45 18.09
C GLY A 283 26.34 -15.53 17.00
N ASN A 284 25.24 -16.27 16.91
CA ASN A 284 25.11 -17.45 16.04
C ASN A 284 24.44 -17.18 14.68
N VAL A 285 23.81 -16.01 14.49
CA VAL A 285 23.04 -15.70 13.27
C VAL A 285 23.37 -14.31 12.75
N THR A 286 23.66 -14.21 11.45
CA THR A 286 23.94 -12.92 10.77
C THR A 286 22.67 -12.31 10.20
N PHE A 287 22.67 -10.99 9.95
CA PHE A 287 21.58 -10.32 9.21
C PHE A 287 21.32 -10.98 7.84
N HIS A 288 22.37 -11.41 7.14
CA HIS A 288 22.22 -12.14 5.89
C HIS A 288 21.40 -13.44 6.07
N SER A 289 21.62 -14.16 7.17
CA SER A 289 20.86 -15.37 7.50
C SER A 289 19.38 -15.07 7.76
N LEU A 290 19.06 -13.98 8.46
CA LEU A 290 17.68 -13.54 8.68
C LEU A 290 16.92 -13.27 7.38
N TYR A 291 17.63 -12.80 6.35
CA TYR A 291 17.02 -12.46 5.06
C TYR A 291 16.89 -13.67 4.15
N TRP A 292 17.91 -14.52 4.09
CA TRP A 292 18.03 -15.52 3.02
C TRP A 292 17.88 -16.97 3.49
N THR A 293 17.86 -17.22 4.81
CA THR A 293 17.68 -18.58 5.34
C THR A 293 16.24 -18.75 5.84
N PRO A 294 15.41 -19.63 5.23
CA PRO A 294 14.01 -19.82 5.62
C PRO A 294 13.80 -20.15 7.10
N ALA A 295 14.72 -20.91 7.72
CA ALA A 295 14.66 -21.26 9.14
C ALA A 295 14.86 -20.07 10.10
N HIS A 296 15.43 -18.97 9.59
CA HIS A 296 15.64 -17.72 10.33
C HIS A 296 14.77 -16.58 9.79
N ALA A 297 13.91 -16.85 8.79
CA ALA A 297 13.05 -15.85 8.21
C ALA A 297 11.99 -15.40 9.21
N GLN A 298 11.73 -14.10 9.26
CA GLN A 298 10.77 -13.50 10.19
C GLN A 298 9.41 -14.21 10.17
N LEU A 299 8.84 -14.50 8.99
CA LEU A 299 7.55 -15.19 8.89
C LEU A 299 7.55 -16.56 9.58
N TYR A 300 8.65 -17.31 9.49
CA TYR A 300 8.80 -18.61 10.15
C TYR A 300 8.91 -18.46 11.67
N VAL A 301 9.75 -17.51 12.12
CA VAL A 301 9.93 -17.20 13.54
C VAL A 301 8.60 -16.78 14.17
N ASP A 302 7.89 -15.84 13.55
CA ASP A 302 6.61 -15.33 14.05
C ASP A 302 5.51 -16.41 14.00
N ALA A 303 5.48 -17.26 12.98
CA ALA A 303 4.53 -18.38 12.92
C ALA A 303 4.80 -19.42 14.02
N ARG A 304 6.08 -19.72 14.31
CA ARG A 304 6.49 -20.60 15.41
C ARG A 304 6.08 -20.01 16.76
N ASP A 305 6.35 -18.72 16.97
CA ASP A 305 6.03 -18.04 18.22
C ASP A 305 4.50 -17.98 18.45
N LEU A 306 3.73 -17.71 17.39
CA LEU A 306 2.26 -17.80 17.42
C LEU A 306 1.78 -19.22 17.79
N TYR A 307 2.38 -20.26 17.21
CA TYR A 307 2.05 -21.65 17.54
C TYR A 307 2.35 -22.00 19.01
N ARG A 308 3.50 -21.56 19.54
CA ARG A 308 3.86 -21.74 20.96
C ARG A 308 2.87 -21.04 21.86
N GLY A 309 2.55 -19.78 21.55
CA GLY A 309 1.53 -18.99 22.22
C GLY A 309 0.17 -19.68 22.29
N LEU A 310 -0.33 -20.17 21.16
CA LEU A 310 -1.58 -20.93 21.09
C LEU A 310 -1.53 -22.27 21.85
N SER A 311 -0.33 -22.83 22.04
CA SER A 311 -0.11 -24.06 22.80
C SER A 311 0.03 -23.83 24.31
N GLY A 312 -0.02 -22.56 24.76
CA GLY A 312 0.14 -22.19 26.18
C GLY A 312 1.59 -21.99 26.62
N ASP A 313 2.55 -22.13 25.72
CA ASP A 313 3.95 -21.78 25.98
C ASP A 313 4.16 -20.26 25.87
N PRO A 314 5.15 -19.70 26.58
CA PRO A 314 5.57 -18.32 26.36
C PRO A 314 5.98 -18.10 24.89
N PRO A 315 5.32 -17.19 24.16
CA PRO A 315 5.55 -17.00 22.73
C PRO A 315 6.90 -16.33 22.44
N TYR A 316 7.42 -15.52 23.37
CA TYR A 316 8.66 -14.75 23.21
C TYR A 316 9.77 -15.34 24.08
N LEU A 317 10.96 -15.51 23.49
CA LEU A 317 12.16 -15.82 24.26
C LEU A 317 12.49 -14.59 25.13
N THR A 318 12.33 -14.71 26.45
CA THR A 318 12.68 -13.63 27.38
C THR A 318 14.19 -13.50 27.45
N VAL A 319 14.75 -12.41 26.91
CA VAL A 319 16.13 -12.04 27.21
C VAL A 319 16.18 -11.52 28.64
N ASP A 320 16.87 -12.25 29.51
CA ASP A 320 17.17 -11.80 30.86
C ASP A 320 18.29 -10.73 30.81
N ARG A 321 17.91 -9.48 30.51
CA ARG A 321 18.82 -8.32 30.44
C ARG A 321 19.15 -7.76 31.84
N GLY A 322 19.44 -8.61 32.81
CA GLY A 322 19.95 -8.17 34.13
C GLY A 322 19.09 -7.12 34.85
N GLY A 323 17.78 -7.07 34.57
CA GLY A 323 16.88 -6.07 35.14
C GLY A 323 15.67 -5.79 34.24
N ARG A 324 14.62 -6.62 34.41
CA ARG A 324 13.30 -6.56 33.74
C ARG A 324 13.31 -7.04 32.29
N ALA A 325 13.30 -8.37 32.12
CA ALA A 325 12.55 -8.92 30.98
C ALA A 325 11.13 -8.33 31.04
N PRO A 326 10.57 -7.78 29.95
CA PRO A 326 9.16 -7.40 29.95
C PRO A 326 8.35 -8.62 30.37
N ALA A 327 7.39 -8.42 31.27
CA ALA A 327 6.49 -9.50 31.70
C ALA A 327 5.93 -10.17 30.44
N VAL A 328 5.86 -11.51 30.43
CA VAL A 328 5.35 -12.29 29.29
C VAL A 328 4.05 -11.63 28.81
N GLU A 329 4.16 -10.86 27.72
CA GLU A 329 2.99 -10.31 27.06
C GLU A 329 2.16 -11.52 26.61
N ALA A 330 0.84 -11.38 26.67
CA ALA A 330 -0.12 -12.45 26.50
C ALA A 330 0.29 -13.50 25.44
N PRO A 331 -0.08 -14.78 25.61
CA PRO A 331 0.34 -15.87 24.72
C PRO A 331 0.12 -15.57 23.22
N VAL A 332 -0.86 -14.73 22.89
CA VAL A 332 -1.02 -14.13 21.56
C VAL A 332 -1.22 -12.63 21.72
N ASP A 333 -0.59 -11.83 20.86
CA ASP A 333 -0.81 -10.39 20.84
C ASP A 333 -2.14 -10.06 20.16
N TRP A 334 -3.21 -10.11 20.94
CA TRP A 334 -4.52 -9.63 20.55
C TRP A 334 -4.62 -8.11 20.73
N TRP A 335 -3.66 -7.34 20.19
CA TRP A 335 -3.59 -5.89 20.33
C TRP A 335 -4.92 -5.20 20.05
N TRP A 336 -5.73 -5.69 19.11
CA TRP A 336 -7.04 -5.09 18.79
C TRP A 336 -8.06 -5.35 19.91
N ALA A 337 -8.09 -6.54 20.48
CA ALA A 337 -8.96 -6.86 21.62
C ALA A 337 -8.49 -6.14 22.88
N ASN A 338 -7.17 -6.06 23.07
CA ASN A 338 -6.53 -5.34 24.16
C ASN A 338 -6.75 -3.84 24.03
N ASN A 339 -6.63 -3.26 22.84
CA ASN A 339 -6.95 -1.85 22.58
C ASN A 339 -8.43 -1.58 22.77
N LEU A 340 -9.32 -2.41 22.20
CA LEU A 340 -10.76 -2.32 22.46
C LEU A 340 -11.09 -2.44 23.95
N ALA A 341 -10.35 -3.26 24.70
CA ALA A 341 -10.57 -3.49 26.11
C ALA A 341 -9.99 -2.41 27.03
N ALA A 342 -8.83 -1.84 26.66
CA ALA A 342 -8.11 -0.81 27.41
C ALA A 342 -8.63 0.60 27.08
N HIS A 343 -9.07 0.83 25.84
CA HIS A 343 -9.55 2.12 25.34
C HIS A 343 -11.08 2.17 25.25
N ARG A 344 -11.80 1.35 26.04
CA ARG A 344 -13.28 1.37 26.16
C ARG A 344 -13.85 2.77 26.49
N TYR A 345 -12.99 3.68 26.95
CA TYR A 345 -13.32 5.04 27.38
C TYR A 345 -12.53 6.13 26.66
N GLU A 346 -11.71 5.82 25.64
CA GLU A 346 -11.07 6.88 24.87
C GLU A 346 -12.07 7.52 23.88
N PRO A 347 -12.29 8.85 23.95
CA PRO A 347 -13.23 9.53 23.05
C PRO A 347 -12.91 9.30 21.57
N LEU A 348 -11.63 9.16 21.23
CA LEU A 348 -11.17 8.96 19.85
C LEU A 348 -11.50 7.57 19.30
N ALA A 349 -11.41 6.52 20.12
CA ALA A 349 -11.80 5.16 19.72
C ALA A 349 -13.32 5.05 19.52
N LEU A 350 -14.10 5.72 20.37
CA LEU A 350 -15.56 5.81 20.27
C LEU A 350 -16.03 6.56 19.02
N ILE A 351 -15.18 7.40 18.41
CA ILE A 351 -15.50 8.13 17.17
C ILE A 351 -14.97 7.39 15.94
N THR A 352 -13.75 6.86 16.00
CA THR A 352 -13.10 6.22 14.84
C THR A 352 -13.78 4.93 14.41
N VAL A 353 -14.19 4.06 15.34
CA VAL A 353 -14.87 2.80 14.98
C VAL A 353 -16.21 3.04 14.26
N PRO A 354 -17.14 3.87 14.78
CA PRO A 354 -18.35 4.23 14.04
C PRO A 354 -18.06 4.92 12.72
N LEU A 355 -17.05 5.80 12.65
CA LEU A 355 -16.68 6.49 11.41
C LEU A 355 -16.20 5.51 10.34
N CYS A 356 -15.34 4.55 10.69
CA CYS A 356 -14.87 3.50 9.79
C CYS A 356 -16.05 2.63 9.29
N LEU A 357 -16.97 2.25 10.18
CA LEU A 357 -18.18 1.51 9.83
C LEU A 357 -19.09 2.33 8.91
N LEU A 358 -19.31 3.62 9.20
CA LEU A 358 -20.09 4.53 8.37
C LEU A 358 -19.46 4.70 6.99
N LEU A 359 -18.13 4.83 6.90
CA LEU A 359 -17.40 4.91 5.63
C LEU A 359 -17.50 3.61 4.83
N ALA A 360 -17.44 2.45 5.48
CA ALA A 360 -17.63 1.15 4.86
C ALA A 360 -19.07 0.98 4.34
N VAL A 361 -20.08 1.35 5.15
CA VAL A 361 -21.49 1.32 4.78
C VAL A 361 -21.76 2.30 3.64
N ALA A 362 -21.33 3.56 3.74
CA ALA A 362 -21.48 4.56 2.69
C ALA A 362 -20.82 4.10 1.39
N SER A 363 -19.61 3.54 1.47
CA SER A 363 -18.93 2.96 0.30
C SER A 363 -19.74 1.82 -0.31
N SER A 364 -20.30 0.92 0.51
CA SER A 364 -21.13 -0.20 0.05
C SER A 364 -22.43 0.28 -0.60
N VAL A 365 -23.08 1.30 -0.04
CA VAL A 365 -24.32 1.89 -0.56
C VAL A 365 -24.05 2.55 -1.90
N VAL A 366 -22.98 3.33 -2.02
CA VAL A 366 -22.62 3.95 -3.31
C VAL A 366 -22.27 2.91 -4.35
N LEU A 367 -21.51 1.86 -4.00
CA LEU A 367 -21.19 0.76 -4.90
C LEU A 367 -22.43 -0.03 -5.33
N ARG A 368 -23.41 -0.25 -4.43
CA ARG A 368 -24.71 -0.86 -4.75
C ARG A 368 -25.56 0.02 -5.65
N ARG A 369 -25.65 1.33 -5.39
CA ARG A 369 -26.37 2.27 -6.26
C ARG A 369 -25.77 2.28 -7.67
N ARG A 370 -24.44 2.26 -7.76
CA ARG A 370 -23.73 2.11 -9.05
C ARG A 370 -24.10 0.81 -9.75
N TRP A 371 -24.06 -0.31 -9.01
CA TRP A 371 -24.44 -1.62 -9.54
C TRP A 371 -25.90 -1.64 -10.05
N TRP A 372 -26.83 -1.01 -9.35
CA TRP A 372 -28.24 -0.91 -9.76
C TRP A 372 -28.41 -0.03 -11.01
N ASN A 373 -27.68 1.07 -11.09
CA ASN A 373 -27.75 2.00 -12.23
C ASN A 373 -27.05 1.43 -13.48
N ASP A 374 -25.96 0.69 -13.31
CA ASP A 374 -25.19 0.08 -14.40
C ASP A 374 -25.76 -1.30 -14.82
N GLY A 375 -26.67 -1.87 -14.03
CA GLY A 375 -27.26 -3.21 -14.20
C GLY A 375 -28.26 -3.36 -15.36
N SER A 376 -28.49 -2.33 -16.17
CA SER A 376 -29.37 -2.37 -17.35
C SER A 376 -28.62 -2.56 -18.69
N LEU A 377 -27.29 -2.72 -18.67
CA LEU A 377 -26.47 -2.91 -19.88
C LEU A 377 -26.20 -4.39 -20.26
N PHE A 378 -26.95 -5.34 -19.67
CA PHE A 378 -27.00 -6.73 -20.14
C PHE A 378 -28.11 -6.97 -21.18
N SER A 379 -28.39 -6.00 -22.05
CA SER A 379 -28.84 -6.34 -23.40
C SER A 379 -27.59 -6.63 -24.23
N SER A 380 -27.50 -7.86 -24.75
CA SER A 380 -26.44 -8.33 -25.64
C SER A 380 -26.04 -7.26 -26.66
N PRO A 381 -24.75 -7.12 -27.04
CA PRO A 381 -24.38 -6.25 -28.15
C PRO A 381 -25.15 -6.73 -29.39
N GLY A 382 -26.14 -5.95 -29.81
CA GLY A 382 -26.86 -6.19 -31.05
C GLY A 382 -25.89 -6.21 -32.23
N PRO A 383 -26.20 -6.94 -33.31
CA PRO A 383 -25.27 -7.15 -34.41
C PRO A 383 -24.81 -5.81 -34.97
N VAL A 384 -23.50 -5.65 -35.07
CA VAL A 384 -22.81 -4.53 -35.73
C VAL A 384 -23.45 -4.35 -37.11
N ARG A 385 -24.17 -3.26 -37.32
CA ARG A 385 -24.67 -2.87 -38.65
C ARG A 385 -23.46 -2.73 -39.58
N GLY A 386 -23.29 -3.70 -40.47
CA GLY A 386 -22.35 -3.60 -41.57
C GLY A 386 -22.65 -2.37 -42.41
N ARG A 387 -21.60 -1.60 -42.74
CA ARG A 387 -21.63 -0.59 -43.80
C ARG A 387 -22.18 -1.26 -45.07
N ARG A 388 -23.38 -0.86 -45.51
CA ARG A 388 -23.78 -1.05 -46.90
C ARG A 388 -23.25 0.14 -47.68
N SER A 389 -22.51 -0.19 -48.72
CA SER A 389 -21.96 0.66 -49.77
C SER A 389 -23.01 1.57 -50.40
N GLU A 390 -22.61 2.81 -50.67
CA GLU A 390 -23.31 3.73 -51.57
C GLU A 390 -23.36 3.15 -53.00
N PRO A 391 -24.44 3.39 -53.77
CA PRO A 391 -24.48 3.02 -55.18
C PRO A 391 -23.78 4.10 -56.02
N SER A 392 -22.79 3.69 -56.81
CA SER A 392 -22.26 4.50 -57.91
C SER A 392 -23.27 4.57 -59.06
N ALA A 393 -23.39 5.76 -59.64
CA ALA A 393 -24.14 6.07 -60.85
C ALA A 393 -23.64 5.32 -62.09
#